data_AF-A0A702E8N8-F1
#
_entry.id   AF-A0A702E8N8-F1
#
_cell.length_a   1.000
_cell.length_b   1.000
_cell.length_c   1.000
_cell.angle_alpha   90.00
_cell.angle_beta   90.00
_cell.angle_gamma   90.00
#
_symmetry.space_group_name_H-M   'P 1'
#
loop_
_entity.id
_entity.type
_entity.pdbx_description
1 polymer ?
#
loop_
_entity_poly.entity_id
_entity_poly.type
_entity_poly.pdbx_seq_one_letter_code
_entity_poly.pdbx_strand_id
1 'polypeptide(L)'
;MSDNNILKEFFKSLNEQEKPFTQLLKDDRLGMILRSAVNELNLMHYKNHSEYNATFSQEEYYYIFKLGVSRLIKLALEARTSFEAPAIMFLQSSEISAETHNIVRGLGMIEHGRRIAQSVYSGHTKIEKIGGNEFKITIPSILVDEESHEKHISNHYKDQYRENLIRIYKSKFMEEFKVDVDNKLFDLVYPYDTYFIGYESAPILDEFFFGLTYSELFNQDGFDTFHYSVKFGGIEFQKYKLAIGFIMSVIEKHLRFSEKLTIKHTTIKLENILTVSANTDEFIESMCDAINYFGSSLKGYTQLELNDARKIFEVISYSRRNIKLLDNPGAELPMLIQSSDESFFFCIAARYSSPLQYLHDSLRFHFSKDYDKQQQSREQVLQRAIKGVLNESFSNLQYQENIKIKENGKTLTDIDLVVVEKSTGIVFLCQLKHQELYGADLHAKHVRTTRLKKQASDWLTSMNNWLNSITEIELRKSLQITKHVPKLTIYKLFITKHYAYPLKELSDEDTAYCNWAQFIYAIQLIDDDKGKRKDSISSLILKLKTLNQEANIEYLHEPTSKWMIKNLTFSLEQER
;
A
#
# COMPACT_ATOMS: atom_id res chain seq x y z
N MET A 1 -16.15 -16.45 30.85
CA MET A 1 -14.69 -16.26 30.66
C MET A 1 -14.48 -14.86 30.12
N SER A 2 -13.40 -14.17 30.45
CA SER A 2 -13.10 -12.88 29.79
C SER A 2 -12.79 -13.12 28.30
N ASP A 3 -13.14 -12.18 27.44
CA ASP A 3 -12.86 -12.24 25.99
C ASP A 3 -11.39 -12.53 25.70
N ASN A 4 -10.48 -12.02 26.54
CA ASN A 4 -9.04 -12.29 26.47
C ASN A 4 -8.68 -13.77 26.65
N ASN A 5 -9.41 -14.54 27.47
CA ASN A 5 -9.16 -15.98 27.62
C ASN A 5 -9.71 -16.75 26.42
N ILE A 6 -10.90 -16.39 25.93
CA ILE A 6 -11.49 -17.00 24.74
C ILE A 6 -10.61 -16.76 23.51
N LEU A 7 -10.09 -15.54 23.35
CA LEU A 7 -9.19 -15.17 22.27
C LEU A 7 -7.88 -15.97 22.30
N LYS A 8 -7.29 -16.18 23.49
CA LYS A 8 -6.11 -17.03 23.66
C LYS A 8 -6.40 -18.48 23.26
N GLU A 9 -7.55 -19.02 23.63
CA GLU A 9 -7.97 -20.35 23.20
C GLU A 9 -8.15 -20.43 21.68
N PHE A 10 -8.77 -19.41 21.07
CA PHE A 10 -8.95 -19.35 19.63
C PHE A 10 -7.61 -19.34 18.87
N PHE A 11 -6.65 -18.49 19.29
CA PHE A 11 -5.30 -18.49 18.72
C PHE A 11 -4.59 -19.83 18.89
N LYS A 12 -4.75 -20.49 20.04
CA LYS A 12 -4.20 -21.82 20.28
C LYS A 12 -4.79 -22.83 19.31
N SER A 13 -6.11 -22.85 19.11
CA SER A 13 -6.78 -23.74 18.16
C SER A 13 -6.32 -23.48 16.72
N LEU A 14 -6.17 -22.22 16.31
CA LEU A 14 -5.62 -21.85 14.99
C LEU A 14 -4.19 -22.40 14.79
N ASN A 15 -3.32 -22.21 15.79
CA ASN A 15 -1.94 -22.71 15.74
C ASN A 15 -1.88 -24.25 15.74
N GLU A 16 -2.80 -24.94 16.40
CA GLU A 16 -2.92 -26.39 16.34
C GLU A 16 -3.32 -26.88 14.94
N GLN A 17 -4.19 -26.15 14.23
CA GLN A 17 -4.55 -26.47 12.85
C GLN A 17 -3.41 -26.25 11.84
N GLU A 18 -2.47 -25.35 12.15
CA GLU A 18 -1.34 -25.05 11.27
C GLU A 18 -0.29 -26.17 11.26
N LYS A 19 -0.03 -26.81 12.41
CA LYS A 19 1.07 -27.79 12.59
C LYS A 19 1.14 -28.88 11.50
N PRO A 20 0.03 -29.51 11.09
CA PRO A 20 0.09 -30.55 10.05
C PRO A 20 0.56 -30.00 8.69
N PHE A 21 0.21 -28.76 8.34
CA PHE A 21 0.68 -28.13 7.11
C PHE A 21 2.18 -27.83 7.17
N THR A 22 2.68 -27.36 8.32
CA THR A 22 4.12 -27.17 8.53
C THR A 22 4.89 -28.49 8.35
N GLN A 23 4.33 -29.62 8.79
CA GLN A 23 4.96 -30.92 8.59
C GLN A 23 4.99 -31.32 7.10
N LEU A 24 3.89 -31.13 6.36
CA LEU A 24 3.86 -31.38 4.91
C LEU A 24 4.92 -30.55 4.15
N LEU A 25 5.03 -29.26 4.48
CA LEU A 25 6.01 -28.36 3.85
C LEU A 25 7.46 -28.71 4.21
N LYS A 26 7.70 -29.31 5.37
CA LYS A 26 9.01 -29.85 5.74
C LYS A 26 9.40 -31.02 4.85
N ASP A 27 8.43 -31.84 4.47
CA ASP A 27 8.61 -33.02 3.63
C ASP A 27 8.73 -32.67 2.12
N ASP A 28 8.33 -31.46 1.71
CA ASP A 28 8.51 -30.91 0.35
C ASP A 28 9.97 -30.53 0.03
N ARG A 29 10.81 -31.54 -0.19
CA ARG A 29 12.25 -31.34 -0.44
C ARG A 29 12.56 -30.59 -1.72
N LEU A 30 11.70 -30.79 -2.72
CA LEU A 30 11.82 -30.19 -4.04
C LEU A 30 11.14 -28.83 -4.12
N GLY A 31 10.48 -28.33 -3.06
CA GLY A 31 9.78 -27.04 -3.08
C GLY A 31 8.65 -26.97 -4.12
N MET A 32 8.03 -28.10 -4.46
CA MET A 32 6.97 -28.18 -5.48
C MET A 32 5.70 -27.48 -5.01
N ILE A 33 5.33 -27.64 -3.74
CA ILE A 33 4.13 -27.02 -3.16
C ILE A 33 4.31 -25.51 -3.10
N LEU A 34 5.49 -25.03 -2.71
CA LEU A 34 5.80 -23.59 -2.68
C LEU A 34 5.64 -22.93 -4.05
N ARG A 35 6.27 -23.50 -5.08
CA ARG A 35 6.18 -22.97 -6.46
C ARG A 35 4.79 -23.12 -7.05
N SER A 36 4.14 -24.26 -6.81
CA SER A 36 2.77 -24.48 -7.26
C SER A 36 1.81 -23.46 -6.64
N ALA A 37 1.95 -23.14 -5.34
CA ALA A 37 1.11 -22.16 -4.67
C ALA A 37 1.22 -20.76 -5.31
N VAL A 38 2.43 -20.32 -5.63
CA VAL A 38 2.65 -19.03 -6.29
C VAL A 38 2.17 -19.06 -7.74
N ASN A 39 2.36 -20.18 -8.44
CA ASN A 39 1.86 -20.34 -9.81
C ASN A 39 0.33 -20.32 -9.89
N GLU A 40 -0.35 -21.02 -8.98
CA GLU A 40 -1.80 -21.01 -8.87
C GLU A 40 -2.32 -19.61 -8.51
N LEU A 41 -1.65 -18.88 -7.61
CA LEU A 41 -1.99 -17.49 -7.32
C LEU A 41 -1.85 -16.58 -8.55
N ASN A 42 -0.75 -16.71 -9.30
CA ASN A 42 -0.53 -15.96 -10.54
C ASN A 42 -1.62 -16.27 -11.58
N LEU A 43 -1.99 -17.55 -11.73
CA LEU A 43 -3.03 -17.99 -12.66
C LEU A 43 -4.42 -17.47 -12.25
N MET A 44 -4.77 -17.56 -10.97
CA MET A 44 -6.03 -17.01 -10.45
C MET A 44 -6.11 -15.50 -10.66
N HIS A 45 -5.02 -14.78 -10.38
CA HIS A 45 -4.95 -13.35 -10.60
C HIS A 45 -5.18 -12.99 -12.07
N TYR A 46 -4.47 -13.67 -12.98
CA TYR A 46 -4.61 -13.49 -14.42
C TYR A 46 -6.05 -13.71 -14.88
N LYS A 47 -6.67 -14.83 -14.50
CA LYS A 47 -8.05 -15.16 -14.88
C LYS A 47 -9.04 -14.10 -14.39
N ASN A 48 -8.97 -13.73 -13.11
CA ASN A 48 -9.85 -12.71 -12.52
C ASN A 48 -9.71 -11.34 -13.21
N HIS A 49 -8.50 -10.94 -13.61
CA HIS A 49 -8.27 -9.69 -14.34
C HIS A 49 -8.72 -9.77 -15.81
N SER A 50 -8.54 -10.92 -16.46
CA SER A 50 -8.93 -11.12 -17.87
C SER A 50 -10.45 -11.15 -18.07
N GLU A 51 -11.21 -11.59 -17.06
CA GLU A 51 -12.67 -11.75 -17.15
C GLU A 51 -13.47 -10.48 -16.75
N TYR A 52 -12.80 -9.43 -16.24
CA TYR A 52 -13.35 -8.09 -15.88
C TYR A 52 -14.65 -8.04 -15.05
N ASN A 53 -15.14 -9.17 -14.51
CA ASN A 53 -16.35 -9.27 -13.70
C ASN A 53 -16.26 -10.49 -12.75
N ALA A 54 -15.30 -10.49 -11.82
CA ALA A 54 -15.25 -11.53 -10.80
C ALA A 54 -16.54 -11.50 -9.95
N THR A 55 -17.13 -12.66 -9.71
CA THR A 55 -18.22 -12.81 -8.75
C THR A 55 -17.70 -12.62 -7.32
N PHE A 56 -18.57 -12.21 -6.40
CA PHE A 56 -18.22 -12.06 -4.97
C PHE A 56 -17.54 -13.33 -4.39
N SER A 57 -18.02 -14.51 -4.77
CA SER A 57 -17.42 -15.79 -4.34
C SER A 57 -16.00 -16.00 -4.89
N GLN A 58 -15.72 -15.55 -6.12
CA GLN A 58 -14.37 -15.60 -6.69
C GLN A 58 -13.42 -14.61 -6.00
N GLU A 59 -13.90 -13.43 -5.60
CA GLU A 59 -13.12 -12.45 -4.85
C GLU A 59 -12.81 -12.95 -3.43
N GLU A 60 -13.79 -13.51 -2.73
CA GLU A 60 -13.60 -14.13 -1.41
C GLU A 60 -12.61 -15.30 -1.49
N TYR A 61 -12.75 -16.15 -2.51
CA TYR A 61 -11.83 -17.26 -2.74
C TYR A 61 -10.39 -16.76 -3.00
N TYR A 62 -10.22 -15.76 -3.88
CA TYR A 62 -8.92 -15.16 -4.17
C TYR A 62 -8.29 -14.51 -2.92
N TYR A 63 -9.10 -13.84 -2.12
CA TYR A 63 -8.68 -13.25 -0.84
C TYR A 63 -8.11 -14.31 0.12
N ILE A 64 -8.86 -15.40 0.36
CA ILE A 64 -8.40 -16.50 1.22
C ILE A 64 -7.15 -17.15 0.63
N PHE A 65 -7.11 -17.35 -0.68
CA PHE A 65 -5.97 -17.95 -1.36
C PHE A 65 -4.70 -17.10 -1.22
N LYS A 66 -4.78 -15.77 -1.40
CA LYS A 66 -3.66 -14.84 -1.20
C LYS A 66 -3.09 -14.94 0.23
N LEU A 67 -3.97 -14.97 1.25
CA LEU A 67 -3.55 -15.14 2.64
C LEU A 67 -2.83 -16.48 2.86
N GLY A 68 -3.38 -17.55 2.30
CA GLY A 68 -2.81 -18.89 2.40
C GLY A 68 -1.43 -18.99 1.76
N VAL A 69 -1.25 -18.42 0.56
CA VAL A 69 0.04 -18.39 -0.15
C VAL A 69 1.09 -17.62 0.64
N SER A 70 0.72 -16.46 1.19
CA SER A 70 1.61 -15.65 2.03
C SER A 70 2.13 -16.46 3.23
N ARG A 71 1.22 -17.13 3.95
CA ARG A 71 1.61 -17.99 5.08
C ARG A 71 2.40 -19.22 4.64
N LEU A 72 2.07 -19.81 3.50
CA LEU A 72 2.77 -20.96 2.93
C LEU A 72 4.22 -20.62 2.60
N ILE A 73 4.47 -19.48 1.95
CA ILE A 73 5.83 -19.01 1.62
C ILE A 73 6.68 -18.94 2.90
N LYS A 74 6.15 -18.32 3.96
CA LYS A 74 6.81 -18.26 5.25
C LYS A 74 7.16 -19.65 5.78
N LEU A 75 6.14 -20.50 5.94
CA LEU A 75 6.31 -21.82 6.54
C LEU A 75 7.27 -22.71 5.72
N ALA A 76 7.22 -22.64 4.39
CA ALA A 76 8.09 -23.41 3.51
C ALA A 76 9.56 -22.97 3.63
N LEU A 77 9.82 -21.66 3.68
CA LEU A 77 11.17 -21.11 3.83
C LEU A 77 11.73 -21.30 5.25
N GLU A 78 10.89 -21.31 6.28
CA GLU A 78 11.28 -21.63 7.66
C GLU A 78 11.54 -23.13 7.86
N ALA A 79 10.75 -24.00 7.24
CA ALA A 79 10.84 -25.45 7.42
C ALA A 79 12.12 -26.04 6.83
N ARG A 80 12.75 -25.35 5.87
CA ARG A 80 13.91 -25.86 5.13
C ARG A 80 14.97 -24.79 4.92
N THR A 81 16.23 -25.11 5.19
CA THR A 81 17.37 -24.24 4.88
C THR A 81 17.67 -24.16 3.38
N SER A 82 17.32 -25.20 2.61
CA SER A 82 17.42 -25.25 1.14
C SER A 82 16.44 -26.23 0.52
N PHE A 83 16.19 -26.07 -0.79
CA PHE A 83 15.48 -27.03 -1.63
C PHE A 83 16.49 -27.80 -2.48
N GLU A 84 16.19 -29.06 -2.81
CA GLU A 84 17.08 -29.91 -3.62
C GLU A 84 17.14 -29.46 -5.10
N ALA A 85 16.08 -28.80 -5.58
CA ALA A 85 16.00 -28.19 -6.90
C ALA A 85 15.47 -26.76 -6.80
N PRO A 86 16.29 -25.79 -6.37
CA PRO A 86 15.81 -24.44 -6.04
C PRO A 86 15.47 -23.62 -7.30
N ALA A 87 16.11 -23.88 -8.44
CA ALA A 87 15.91 -23.12 -9.67
C ALA A 87 14.87 -23.73 -10.64
N ILE A 88 14.42 -24.97 -10.42
CA ILE A 88 13.58 -25.68 -11.41
C ILE A 88 12.10 -25.34 -11.22
N MET A 89 11.44 -24.97 -12.32
CA MET A 89 9.98 -24.89 -12.43
C MET A 89 9.44 -26.21 -12.99
N PHE A 90 8.20 -26.55 -12.64
CA PHE A 90 7.59 -27.83 -12.98
C PHE A 90 6.33 -27.60 -13.81
N LEU A 91 5.98 -28.57 -14.65
CA LEU A 91 4.69 -28.59 -15.31
C LEU A 91 3.58 -28.74 -14.26
N GLN A 92 2.48 -28.03 -14.47
CA GLN A 92 1.32 -28.16 -13.62
C GLN A 92 0.77 -29.59 -13.74
N SER A 93 0.53 -30.22 -12.59
CA SER A 93 -0.22 -31.47 -12.49
C SER A 93 -1.47 -31.26 -11.65
N SER A 94 -2.56 -31.94 -12.00
CA SER A 94 -3.82 -31.86 -11.25
C SER A 94 -3.67 -32.36 -9.81
N GLU A 95 -2.79 -33.34 -9.58
CA GLU A 95 -2.50 -33.89 -8.25
C GLU A 95 -1.81 -32.85 -7.35
N ILE A 96 -0.70 -32.24 -7.81
CA ILE A 96 0.03 -31.22 -7.03
C ILE A 96 -0.83 -29.98 -6.86
N SER A 97 -1.57 -29.57 -7.89
CA SER A 97 -2.48 -28.43 -7.82
C SER A 97 -3.59 -28.67 -6.78
N ALA A 98 -4.23 -29.84 -6.78
CA ALA A 98 -5.25 -30.17 -5.79
C ALA A 98 -4.70 -30.21 -4.35
N GLU A 99 -3.51 -30.79 -4.14
CA GLU A 99 -2.84 -30.78 -2.83
C GLU A 99 -2.51 -29.35 -2.39
N THR A 100 -1.95 -28.54 -3.30
CA THR A 100 -1.61 -27.14 -3.06
C THR A 100 -2.83 -26.33 -2.69
N HIS A 101 -3.94 -26.45 -3.42
CA HIS A 101 -5.20 -25.76 -3.11
C HIS A 101 -5.73 -26.14 -1.73
N ASN A 102 -5.64 -27.42 -1.35
CA ASN A 102 -6.06 -27.87 -0.01
C ASN A 102 -5.21 -27.24 1.11
N ILE A 103 -3.88 -27.19 0.94
CA ILE A 103 -2.96 -26.59 1.92
C ILE A 103 -3.19 -25.08 1.99
N VAL A 104 -3.19 -24.39 0.84
CA VAL A 104 -3.37 -22.94 0.75
C VAL A 104 -4.71 -22.51 1.33
N ARG A 105 -5.81 -23.21 1.02
CA ARG A 105 -7.13 -22.90 1.59
C ARG A 105 -7.12 -23.04 3.11
N GLY A 106 -6.54 -24.11 3.63
CA GLY A 106 -6.43 -24.34 5.08
C GLY A 106 -5.62 -23.23 5.76
N LEU A 107 -4.44 -22.89 5.24
CA LEU A 107 -3.61 -21.79 5.76
C LEU A 107 -4.30 -20.43 5.62
N GLY A 108 -5.02 -20.20 4.52
CA GLY A 108 -5.75 -18.97 4.27
C GLY A 108 -6.88 -18.74 5.28
N MET A 109 -7.63 -19.79 5.62
CA MET A 109 -8.63 -19.73 6.68
C MET A 109 -8.01 -19.50 8.07
N ILE A 110 -6.82 -20.08 8.34
CA ILE A 110 -6.08 -19.84 9.59
C ILE A 110 -5.67 -18.36 9.69
N GLU A 111 -5.08 -17.80 8.63
CA GLU A 111 -4.69 -16.38 8.58
C GLU A 111 -5.90 -15.45 8.67
N HIS A 112 -7.01 -15.79 8.00
CA HIS A 112 -8.26 -15.05 8.14
C HIS A 112 -8.76 -15.07 9.60
N GLY A 113 -8.71 -16.23 10.27
CA GLY A 113 -9.01 -16.35 11.69
C GLY A 113 -8.09 -15.46 12.57
N ARG A 114 -6.79 -15.38 12.27
CA ARG A 114 -5.86 -14.47 12.97
C ARG A 114 -6.22 -12.99 12.76
N ARG A 115 -6.65 -12.61 11.56
CA ARG A 115 -7.14 -11.24 11.27
C ARG A 115 -8.42 -10.92 12.03
N ILE A 116 -9.38 -11.85 12.09
CA ILE A 116 -10.59 -11.68 12.90
C ILE A 116 -10.21 -11.52 14.39
N ALA A 117 -9.29 -12.34 14.87
CA ALA A 117 -8.79 -12.26 16.25
C ALA A 117 -8.14 -10.90 16.57
N GLN A 118 -7.45 -10.27 15.60
CA GLN A 118 -6.95 -8.90 15.74
C GLN A 118 -8.09 -7.87 15.84
N SER A 119 -9.19 -8.07 15.12
CA SER A 119 -10.39 -7.21 15.21
C SER A 119 -11.04 -7.30 16.59
N VAL A 120 -11.15 -8.53 17.14
CA VAL A 120 -11.64 -8.78 18.50
C VAL A 120 -10.74 -8.11 19.53
N TYR A 121 -9.42 -8.31 19.41
CA TYR A 121 -8.44 -7.68 20.30
C TYR A 121 -8.53 -6.15 20.31
N SER A 122 -8.86 -5.56 19.17
CA SER A 122 -9.03 -4.11 19.00
C SER A 122 -10.38 -3.58 19.50
N GLY A 123 -11.27 -4.46 19.96
CA GLY A 123 -12.58 -4.09 20.50
C GLY A 123 -13.67 -3.81 19.46
N HIS A 124 -13.40 -4.05 18.17
CA HIS A 124 -14.40 -3.81 17.11
C HIS A 124 -15.42 -4.95 17.02
N THR A 125 -15.07 -6.16 17.47
CA THR A 125 -15.91 -7.36 17.38
C THR A 125 -15.87 -8.14 18.69
N LYS A 126 -16.92 -8.91 18.97
CA LYS A 126 -16.98 -9.79 20.15
C LYS A 126 -16.69 -11.23 19.76
N ILE A 127 -16.15 -12.02 20.69
CA ILE A 127 -15.92 -13.45 20.50
C ILE A 127 -16.58 -14.26 21.61
N GLU A 128 -17.27 -15.32 21.22
CA GLU A 128 -17.88 -16.29 22.12
C GLU A 128 -17.41 -17.70 21.76
N LYS A 129 -17.23 -18.54 22.77
CA LYS A 129 -16.97 -19.96 22.58
C LYS A 129 -18.29 -20.71 22.76
N ILE A 130 -18.80 -21.28 21.67
CA ILE A 130 -20.12 -21.94 21.64
C ILE A 130 -20.03 -23.47 21.66
N GLY A 131 -18.82 -24.02 21.48
CA GLY A 131 -18.55 -25.45 21.57
C GLY A 131 -17.09 -25.74 21.92
N GLY A 132 -16.65 -27.00 21.82
CA GLY A 132 -15.28 -27.40 22.18
C GLY A 132 -14.19 -26.64 21.40
N ASN A 133 -14.32 -26.62 20.07
CA ASN A 133 -13.48 -25.86 19.12
C ASN A 133 -14.37 -25.07 18.14
N GLU A 134 -15.48 -24.53 18.65
CA GLU A 134 -16.42 -23.72 17.88
C GLU A 134 -16.53 -22.33 18.49
N PHE A 135 -16.26 -21.32 17.66
CA PHE A 135 -16.22 -19.92 18.05
C PHE A 135 -17.22 -19.10 17.22
N LYS A 136 -17.93 -18.19 17.87
CA LYS A 136 -18.81 -17.24 17.21
C LYS A 136 -18.20 -15.86 17.36
N ILE A 137 -18.05 -15.15 16.25
CA ILE A 137 -17.60 -13.76 16.24
C ILE A 137 -18.79 -12.90 15.82
N THR A 138 -19.06 -11.89 16.64
CA THR A 138 -20.17 -10.97 16.41
C THR A 138 -19.62 -9.60 16.00
N ILE A 139 -19.99 -9.13 14.82
CA ILE A 139 -19.65 -7.79 14.30
C ILE A 139 -20.80 -6.81 14.62
N PRO A 140 -20.51 -5.50 14.80
CA PRO A 140 -21.53 -4.51 15.12
C PRO A 140 -22.63 -4.40 14.05
N SER A 141 -23.83 -3.98 14.46
CA SER A 141 -24.97 -3.80 13.55
C SER A 141 -24.72 -2.77 12.44
N ILE A 142 -23.79 -1.84 12.67
CA ILE A 142 -23.35 -0.85 11.68
C ILE A 142 -21.84 -0.96 11.51
N LEU A 143 -21.40 -1.21 10.27
CA LEU A 143 -19.99 -1.16 9.89
C LEU A 143 -19.71 0.16 9.17
N VAL A 144 -18.75 0.91 9.71
CA VAL A 144 -18.30 2.16 9.12
C VAL A 144 -17.09 1.88 8.26
N ASP A 145 -17.14 2.25 6.98
CA ASP A 145 -15.96 2.24 6.13
C ASP A 145 -15.08 3.45 6.47
N GLU A 146 -14.10 3.24 7.35
CA GLU A 146 -13.18 4.28 7.83
C GLU A 146 -12.21 4.82 6.76
N GLU A 147 -12.25 4.31 5.54
CA GLU A 147 -11.38 4.72 4.43
C GLU A 147 -12.18 5.12 3.18
N SER A 148 -13.51 5.06 3.23
CA SER A 148 -14.37 5.31 2.07
C SER A 148 -14.12 6.69 1.47
N HIS A 149 -13.94 7.68 2.33
CA HIS A 149 -13.70 9.05 1.93
C HIS A 149 -12.38 9.21 1.17
N GLU A 150 -11.31 8.64 1.72
CA GLU A 150 -9.98 8.66 1.13
C GLU A 150 -9.93 7.85 -0.17
N LYS A 151 -10.60 6.69 -0.20
CA LYS A 151 -10.67 5.82 -1.36
C LYS A 151 -11.40 6.49 -2.51
N HIS A 152 -12.50 7.20 -2.26
CA HIS A 152 -13.24 7.92 -3.29
C HIS A 152 -12.37 8.93 -4.05
N ILE A 153 -11.63 9.77 -3.31
CA ILE A 153 -10.77 10.81 -3.91
C ILE A 153 -9.52 10.20 -4.55
N SER A 154 -8.92 9.18 -3.92
CA SER A 154 -7.80 8.44 -4.53
C SER A 154 -8.21 7.79 -5.85
N ASN A 155 -9.40 7.18 -5.90
CA ASN A 155 -9.96 6.61 -7.12
C ASN A 155 -10.24 7.67 -8.19
N HIS A 156 -10.79 8.83 -7.81
CA HIS A 156 -10.99 9.94 -8.75
C HIS A 156 -9.70 10.33 -9.49
N TYR A 157 -8.58 10.49 -8.78
CA TYR A 157 -7.29 10.81 -9.42
C TYR A 157 -6.74 9.65 -10.25
N LYS A 158 -6.91 8.41 -9.79
CA LYS A 158 -6.53 7.22 -10.57
C LYS A 158 -7.34 7.12 -11.87
N ASP A 159 -8.63 7.43 -11.83
CA ASP A 159 -9.52 7.41 -12.99
C ASP A 159 -9.17 8.52 -13.97
N GLN A 160 -8.97 9.76 -13.51
CA GLN A 160 -8.49 10.86 -14.37
C GLN A 160 -7.16 10.52 -15.05
N TYR A 161 -6.25 9.91 -14.30
CA TYR A 161 -4.97 9.46 -14.84
C TYR A 161 -5.17 8.36 -15.89
N ARG A 162 -6.03 7.37 -15.62
CA ARG A 162 -6.41 6.32 -16.56
C ARG A 162 -7.03 6.89 -17.84
N GLU A 163 -7.90 7.87 -17.74
CA GLU A 163 -8.49 8.57 -18.89
C GLU A 163 -7.44 9.30 -19.71
N ASN A 164 -6.49 10.00 -19.06
CA ASN A 164 -5.37 10.65 -19.73
C ASN A 164 -4.48 9.63 -20.46
N LEU A 165 -4.18 8.49 -19.82
CA LEU A 165 -3.47 7.39 -20.47
C LEU A 165 -4.26 6.84 -21.66
N ILE A 166 -5.57 6.59 -21.51
CA ILE A 166 -6.42 6.12 -22.62
C ILE A 166 -6.36 7.12 -23.79
N ARG A 167 -6.37 8.43 -23.52
CA ARG A 167 -6.23 9.46 -24.56
C ARG A 167 -4.88 9.37 -25.27
N ILE A 168 -3.78 9.20 -24.53
CA ILE A 168 -2.45 8.99 -25.11
C ILE A 168 -2.42 7.68 -25.92
N TYR A 169 -3.04 6.62 -25.40
CA TYR A 169 -3.13 5.31 -26.04
C TYR A 169 -3.96 5.26 -27.31
N LYS A 170 -4.93 6.16 -27.45
CA LYS A 170 -5.74 6.37 -28.67
C LYS A 170 -5.10 7.34 -29.66
N SER A 171 -3.91 7.87 -29.36
CA SER A 171 -3.19 8.66 -30.34
C SER A 171 -2.70 7.74 -31.47
N LYS A 172 -2.75 8.24 -32.72
CA LYS A 172 -2.34 7.48 -33.91
C LYS A 172 -0.93 6.91 -33.78
N PHE A 173 0.00 7.69 -33.23
CA PHE A 173 1.37 7.25 -32.94
C PHE A 173 1.39 6.03 -32.03
N MET A 174 0.59 6.04 -30.96
CA MET A 174 0.58 4.94 -29.99
C MET A 174 -0.14 3.70 -30.50
N GLU A 175 -1.10 3.84 -31.41
CA GLU A 175 -1.73 2.71 -32.10
C GLU A 175 -0.75 2.01 -33.04
N GLU A 176 -0.02 2.76 -33.87
CA GLU A 176 1.03 2.21 -34.74
C GLU A 176 2.16 1.56 -33.91
N PHE A 177 2.62 2.26 -32.87
CA PHE A 177 3.66 1.74 -31.97
C PHE A 177 3.23 0.46 -31.25
N LYS A 178 1.94 0.32 -30.88
CA LYS A 178 1.42 -0.91 -30.30
C LYS A 178 1.47 -2.08 -31.27
N VAL A 179 1.18 -1.85 -32.55
CA VAL A 179 1.32 -2.90 -33.58
C VAL A 179 2.76 -3.37 -33.66
N ASP A 180 3.72 -2.43 -33.63
CA ASP A 180 5.16 -2.77 -33.62
C ASP A 180 5.55 -3.57 -32.37
N VAL A 181 5.09 -3.16 -31.18
CA VAL A 181 5.30 -3.89 -29.93
C VAL A 181 4.71 -5.30 -30.00
N ASP A 182 3.46 -5.43 -30.46
CA ASP A 182 2.78 -6.72 -30.56
C ASP A 182 3.45 -7.66 -31.57
N ASN A 183 3.91 -7.13 -32.70
CA ASN A 183 4.68 -7.88 -33.69
C ASN A 183 6.01 -8.36 -33.09
N LYS A 184 6.74 -7.47 -32.40
CA LYS A 184 8.00 -7.84 -31.73
C LYS A 184 7.79 -8.91 -30.66
N LEU A 185 6.73 -8.82 -29.86
CA LEU A 185 6.40 -9.86 -28.88
C LEU A 185 6.17 -11.22 -29.54
N PHE A 186 5.45 -11.25 -30.67
CA PHE A 186 5.15 -12.48 -31.40
C PHE A 186 6.38 -13.10 -32.08
N ASP A 187 7.26 -12.25 -32.63
CA ASP A 187 8.49 -12.66 -33.31
C ASP A 187 9.52 -13.25 -32.35
N LEU A 188 9.69 -12.61 -31.19
CA LEU A 188 10.78 -12.92 -30.25
C LEU A 188 10.47 -14.08 -29.31
N VAL A 189 9.20 -14.50 -29.18
CA VAL A 189 8.81 -15.61 -28.30
C VAL A 189 8.84 -16.96 -29.00
N TYR A 190 9.34 -17.97 -28.29
CA TYR A 190 9.43 -19.34 -28.77
C TYR A 190 9.22 -20.35 -27.63
N PRO A 191 8.79 -21.59 -27.97
CA PRO A 191 8.84 -22.71 -27.03
C PRO A 191 10.28 -23.00 -26.62
N TYR A 192 10.57 -22.93 -25.32
CA TYR A 192 11.81 -23.47 -24.78
C TYR A 192 11.60 -24.94 -24.45
N ASP A 193 12.45 -25.80 -25.01
CA ASP A 193 12.23 -27.24 -25.10
C ASP A 193 10.81 -27.55 -25.63
N THR A 194 10.04 -28.37 -24.92
CA THR A 194 8.71 -28.82 -25.35
C THR A 194 7.57 -28.00 -24.74
N TYR A 195 7.75 -27.48 -23.53
CA TYR A 195 6.64 -26.99 -22.70
C TYR A 195 6.87 -25.65 -22.01
N PHE A 196 8.10 -25.11 -22.08
CA PHE A 196 8.47 -23.89 -21.40
C PHE A 196 8.54 -22.71 -22.38
N ILE A 197 8.86 -21.54 -21.86
CA ILE A 197 8.93 -20.29 -22.60
C ILE A 197 10.37 -19.80 -22.70
N GLY A 198 10.78 -19.40 -23.90
CA GLY A 198 11.96 -18.60 -24.16
C GLY A 198 11.57 -17.35 -24.95
N TYR A 199 12.28 -16.25 -24.71
CA TYR A 199 12.16 -15.07 -25.55
C TYR A 199 13.46 -14.28 -25.59
N GLU A 200 13.69 -13.68 -26.75
CA GLU A 200 14.81 -12.75 -26.96
C GLU A 200 14.47 -11.34 -26.44
N SER A 201 15.51 -10.54 -26.20
CA SER A 201 15.37 -9.14 -25.78
C SER A 201 15.30 -8.18 -26.98
N ALA A 202 14.55 -7.09 -26.84
CA ALA A 202 14.60 -5.97 -27.76
C ALA A 202 14.48 -4.64 -26.98
N PRO A 203 15.40 -3.67 -27.18
CA PRO A 203 15.40 -2.42 -26.42
C PRO A 203 14.07 -1.66 -26.44
N ILE A 204 13.36 -1.69 -27.58
CA ILE A 204 12.04 -1.06 -27.73
C ILE A 204 11.00 -1.63 -26.76
N LEU A 205 11.05 -2.93 -26.46
CA LEU A 205 10.16 -3.56 -25.49
C LEU A 205 10.54 -3.14 -24.07
N ASP A 206 11.83 -3.07 -23.77
CA ASP A 206 12.31 -2.65 -22.45
C ASP A 206 11.89 -1.22 -22.12
N GLU A 207 12.08 -0.29 -23.05
CA GLU A 207 11.64 1.10 -22.89
C GLU A 207 10.12 1.22 -22.78
N PHE A 208 9.38 0.49 -23.61
CA PHE A 208 7.92 0.51 -23.60
C PHE A 208 7.36 0.02 -22.26
N PHE A 209 7.77 -1.17 -21.81
CA PHE A 209 7.25 -1.76 -20.59
C PHE A 209 7.72 -1.00 -19.36
N PHE A 210 8.97 -0.52 -19.31
CA PHE A 210 9.43 0.31 -18.20
C PHE A 210 8.65 1.63 -18.13
N GLY A 211 8.47 2.31 -19.26
CA GLY A 211 7.68 3.54 -19.32
C GLY A 211 6.25 3.33 -18.80
N LEU A 212 5.59 2.25 -19.22
CA LEU A 212 4.26 1.88 -18.75
C LEU A 212 4.24 1.64 -17.23
N THR A 213 5.06 0.73 -16.74
CA THR A 213 4.99 0.29 -15.33
C THR A 213 5.52 1.33 -14.36
N TYR A 214 6.53 2.12 -14.73
CA TYR A 214 7.01 3.21 -13.89
C TYR A 214 5.99 4.34 -13.76
N SER A 215 5.19 4.56 -14.81
CA SER A 215 4.09 5.52 -14.78
C SER A 215 2.91 5.03 -13.92
N GLU A 216 2.62 3.73 -13.93
CA GLU A 216 1.69 3.11 -12.96
C GLU A 216 2.20 3.26 -11.52
N LEU A 217 3.48 2.95 -11.29
CA LEU A 217 4.13 3.04 -9.98
C LEU A 217 4.10 4.47 -9.41
N PHE A 218 4.27 5.49 -10.26
CA PHE A 218 4.21 6.90 -9.88
C PHE A 218 2.88 7.28 -9.21
N ASN A 219 1.78 6.62 -9.57
CA ASN A 219 0.44 6.90 -9.09
C ASN A 219 0.03 6.02 -7.89
N GLN A 220 0.92 5.17 -7.40
CA GLN A 220 0.64 4.35 -6.22
C GLN A 220 0.92 5.11 -4.92
N ASP A 221 0.09 4.84 -3.92
CA ASP A 221 0.31 5.31 -2.55
C ASP A 221 1.70 4.86 -2.07
N GLY A 222 2.47 5.81 -1.54
CA GLY A 222 3.81 5.54 -1.02
C GLY A 222 4.94 6.03 -1.93
N PHE A 223 4.66 6.45 -3.16
CA PHE A 223 5.71 6.79 -4.13
C PHE A 223 6.52 8.03 -3.73
N ASP A 224 5.83 8.98 -3.10
CA ASP A 224 6.33 10.29 -2.69
C ASP A 224 6.51 10.41 -1.16
N THR A 225 6.47 9.29 -0.43
CA THR A 225 6.64 9.24 1.03
C THR A 225 7.99 9.81 1.49
N PHE A 226 9.02 9.71 0.65
CA PHE A 226 10.33 10.28 0.91
C PHE A 226 10.86 11.02 -0.32
N HIS A 227 11.67 12.05 -0.08
CA HIS A 227 12.37 12.76 -1.16
C HIS A 227 13.34 11.81 -1.88
N TYR A 228 13.42 11.89 -3.21
CA TYR A 228 14.14 10.91 -4.04
C TYR A 228 15.63 10.73 -3.66
N SER A 229 16.27 11.77 -3.12
CA SER A 229 17.69 11.77 -2.75
C SER A 229 17.99 11.29 -1.32
N VAL A 230 16.98 11.03 -0.48
CA VAL A 230 17.27 10.48 0.86
C VAL A 230 17.83 9.07 0.73
N LYS A 231 18.65 8.66 1.69
CA LYS A 231 19.37 7.39 1.63
C LYS A 231 18.89 6.40 2.70
N PHE A 232 18.84 5.14 2.31
CA PHE A 232 18.65 3.96 3.16
C PHE A 232 19.77 2.97 2.87
N GLY A 233 20.52 2.53 3.88
CA GLY A 233 21.67 1.66 3.65
C GLY A 233 22.77 2.29 2.78
N GLY A 234 22.81 3.63 2.70
CA GLY A 234 23.69 4.38 1.81
C GLY A 234 23.17 4.60 0.38
N ILE A 235 22.02 4.00 0.02
CA ILE A 235 21.44 4.01 -1.33
C ILE A 235 20.28 5.00 -1.39
N GLU A 236 20.21 5.80 -2.45
CA GLU A 236 19.15 6.79 -2.67
C GLU A 236 17.78 6.12 -2.90
N PHE A 237 16.73 6.67 -2.29
CA PHE A 237 15.36 6.17 -2.39
C PHE A 237 14.88 6.04 -3.85
N GLN A 238 15.33 6.95 -4.73
CA GLN A 238 15.06 6.88 -6.16
C GLN A 238 15.47 5.55 -6.80
N LYS A 239 16.61 4.97 -6.38
CA LYS A 239 17.14 3.73 -6.94
C LYS A 239 16.29 2.52 -6.58
N TYR A 240 15.71 2.50 -5.37
CA TYR A 240 14.72 1.49 -4.99
C TYR A 240 13.44 1.59 -5.84
N LYS A 241 12.97 2.80 -6.14
CA LYS A 241 11.78 3.00 -6.99
C LYS A 241 12.05 2.58 -8.45
N LEU A 242 13.23 2.89 -8.97
CA LEU A 242 13.66 2.41 -10.29
C LEU A 242 13.72 0.87 -10.33
N ALA A 243 14.23 0.23 -9.27
CA ALA A 243 14.28 -1.22 -9.16
C ALA A 243 12.87 -1.86 -9.16
N ILE A 244 11.93 -1.30 -8.39
CA ILE A 244 10.53 -1.75 -8.39
C ILE A 244 9.92 -1.58 -9.79
N GLY A 245 10.10 -0.42 -10.43
CA GLY A 245 9.61 -0.17 -11.79
C GLY A 245 10.18 -1.17 -12.82
N PHE A 246 11.48 -1.47 -12.72
CA PHE A 246 12.14 -2.47 -13.54
C PHE A 246 11.53 -3.87 -13.34
N ILE A 247 11.38 -4.33 -12.10
CA ILE A 247 10.76 -5.65 -11.83
C ILE A 247 9.33 -5.71 -12.36
N MET A 248 8.53 -4.65 -12.13
CA MET A 248 7.18 -4.57 -12.68
C MET A 248 7.18 -4.66 -14.21
N SER A 249 8.17 -4.04 -14.88
CA SER A 249 8.32 -4.08 -16.34
C SER A 249 8.69 -5.46 -16.85
N VAL A 250 9.56 -6.18 -16.13
CA VAL A 250 9.95 -7.56 -16.46
C VAL A 250 8.74 -8.48 -16.35
N ILE A 251 7.95 -8.34 -15.27
CA ILE A 251 6.71 -9.12 -15.06
C ILE A 251 5.68 -8.84 -16.14
N GLU A 252 5.42 -7.56 -16.45
CA GLU A 252 4.44 -7.18 -17.48
C GLU A 252 4.87 -7.70 -18.85
N LYS A 253 6.14 -7.51 -19.21
CA LYS A 253 6.71 -8.03 -20.46
C LYS A 253 6.59 -9.55 -20.54
N HIS A 254 6.93 -10.26 -19.47
CA HIS A 254 6.81 -11.72 -19.40
C HIS A 254 5.37 -12.19 -19.59
N LEU A 255 4.40 -11.53 -18.95
CA LEU A 255 2.99 -11.84 -19.10
C LEU A 255 2.55 -11.73 -20.57
N ARG A 256 2.93 -10.65 -21.24
CA ARG A 256 2.61 -10.42 -22.66
C ARG A 256 3.28 -11.43 -23.58
N PHE A 257 4.51 -11.83 -23.29
CA PHE A 257 5.15 -12.93 -24.03
C PHE A 257 4.43 -14.27 -23.83
N SER A 258 4.01 -14.58 -22.60
CA SER A 258 3.24 -15.79 -22.31
C SER A 258 1.90 -15.82 -23.05
N GLU A 259 1.19 -14.70 -23.13
CA GLU A 259 -0.01 -14.55 -23.96
C GLU A 259 0.30 -14.85 -25.44
N LYS A 260 1.33 -14.22 -26.02
CA LYS A 260 1.69 -14.46 -27.43
C LYS A 260 2.13 -15.91 -27.70
N LEU A 261 2.86 -16.53 -26.76
CA LEU A 261 3.30 -17.92 -26.91
C LEU A 261 2.11 -18.88 -26.98
N THR A 262 1.13 -18.73 -26.09
CA THR A 262 -0.06 -19.60 -26.08
C THR A 262 -0.93 -19.45 -27.33
N ILE A 263 -0.93 -18.27 -27.95
CA ILE A 263 -1.56 -18.04 -29.26
C ILE A 263 -0.78 -18.74 -30.38
N LYS A 264 0.55 -18.59 -30.39
CA LYS A 264 1.45 -19.16 -31.41
C LYS A 264 1.54 -20.69 -31.34
N HIS A 265 1.45 -21.25 -30.13
CA HIS A 265 1.59 -22.67 -29.83
C HIS A 265 0.49 -23.13 -28.86
N THR A 266 -0.66 -23.52 -29.40
CA THR A 266 -1.88 -23.85 -28.63
C THR A 266 -1.75 -25.08 -27.71
N THR A 267 -0.69 -25.88 -27.85
CA THR A 267 -0.39 -27.01 -26.96
C THR A 267 0.29 -26.56 -25.66
N ILE A 268 0.91 -25.38 -25.65
CA ILE A 268 1.52 -24.80 -24.44
C ILE A 268 0.41 -24.15 -23.64
N LYS A 269 0.32 -24.53 -22.36
CA LYS A 269 -0.67 -23.98 -21.44
C LYS A 269 -0.06 -22.85 -20.62
N LEU A 270 -0.85 -21.81 -20.37
CA LEU A 270 -0.40 -20.63 -19.63
C LEU A 270 0.10 -21.00 -18.23
N GLU A 271 -0.59 -21.93 -17.55
CA GLU A 271 -0.22 -22.42 -16.22
C GLU A 271 1.17 -23.08 -16.15
N ASN A 272 1.78 -23.45 -17.27
CA ASN A 272 3.12 -24.04 -17.30
C ASN A 272 4.24 -23.00 -17.50
N ILE A 273 3.89 -21.79 -17.95
CA ILE A 273 4.86 -20.79 -18.39
C ILE A 273 4.74 -19.46 -17.65
N LEU A 274 3.63 -19.23 -16.94
CA LEU A 274 3.35 -17.96 -16.28
C LEU A 274 4.31 -17.65 -15.12
N THR A 275 4.75 -18.67 -14.39
CA THR A 275 5.71 -18.50 -13.30
C THR A 275 7.06 -19.02 -13.75
N VAL A 276 8.05 -18.14 -13.77
CA VAL A 276 9.44 -18.47 -14.14
C VAL A 276 10.40 -18.21 -12.99
N SER A 277 11.49 -18.94 -13.01
CA SER A 277 12.65 -18.72 -12.15
C SER A 277 13.75 -17.98 -12.92
N ALA A 278 14.66 -17.36 -12.19
CA ALA A 278 15.82 -16.69 -12.76
C ALA A 278 17.05 -16.86 -11.86
N ASN A 279 18.23 -16.74 -12.48
CA ASN A 279 19.50 -16.65 -11.77
C ASN A 279 19.59 -15.30 -11.05
N THR A 280 20.03 -15.32 -9.79
CA THR A 280 20.08 -14.13 -8.95
C THR A 280 21.14 -13.13 -9.41
N ASP A 281 22.34 -13.59 -9.76
CA ASP A 281 23.46 -12.70 -10.13
C ASP A 281 23.20 -12.01 -11.47
N GLU A 282 22.80 -12.77 -12.49
CA GLU A 282 22.47 -12.24 -13.82
C GLU A 282 21.32 -11.21 -13.75
N PHE A 283 20.32 -11.48 -12.91
CA PHE A 283 19.21 -10.54 -12.71
C PHE A 283 19.67 -9.26 -12.00
N ILE A 284 20.56 -9.36 -11.02
CA ILE A 284 21.08 -8.18 -10.30
C ILE A 284 21.94 -7.33 -11.23
N GLU A 285 22.74 -7.93 -12.10
CA GLU A 285 23.48 -7.21 -13.15
C GLU A 285 22.53 -6.47 -14.09
N SER A 286 21.53 -7.18 -14.63
CA SER A 286 20.49 -6.58 -15.49
C SER A 286 19.73 -5.44 -14.80
N MET A 287 19.41 -5.62 -13.52
CA MET A 287 18.75 -4.59 -12.71
C MET A 287 19.66 -3.37 -12.49
N CYS A 288 20.96 -3.59 -12.25
CA CYS A 288 21.94 -2.51 -12.11
C CYS A 288 22.02 -1.68 -13.39
N ASP A 289 22.12 -2.34 -14.55
CA ASP A 289 22.15 -1.69 -15.85
C ASP A 289 20.87 -0.92 -16.15
N ALA A 290 19.70 -1.52 -15.89
CA ALA A 290 18.42 -0.86 -16.07
C ALA A 290 18.27 0.38 -15.18
N ILE A 291 18.63 0.28 -13.88
CA ILE A 291 18.58 1.41 -12.95
C ILE A 291 19.50 2.54 -13.43
N ASN A 292 20.69 2.22 -13.95
CA ASN A 292 21.62 3.21 -14.51
C ASN A 292 21.09 3.84 -15.80
N TYR A 293 20.56 3.03 -16.72
CA TYR A 293 20.01 3.48 -17.99
C TYR A 293 18.84 4.45 -17.78
N PHE A 294 17.79 3.98 -17.10
CA PHE A 294 16.59 4.80 -16.87
C PHE A 294 16.83 5.95 -15.89
N GLY A 295 17.73 5.75 -14.92
CA GLY A 295 18.11 6.76 -13.95
C GLY A 295 18.93 7.91 -14.52
N SER A 296 19.70 7.69 -15.58
CA SER A 296 20.62 8.69 -16.18
C SER A 296 19.93 10.00 -16.58
N SER A 297 18.65 9.95 -16.93
CA SER A 297 17.83 11.12 -17.29
C SER A 297 17.36 11.93 -16.08
N LEU A 298 17.47 11.39 -14.87
CA LEU A 298 16.91 11.98 -13.66
C LEU A 298 17.90 12.97 -13.03
N LYS A 299 17.37 14.12 -12.62
CA LYS A 299 18.17 15.18 -12.01
C LYS A 299 18.88 14.68 -10.74
N GLY A 300 20.20 14.83 -10.72
CA GLY A 300 21.03 14.47 -9.57
C GLY A 300 21.30 12.97 -9.44
N TYR A 301 20.99 12.18 -10.46
CA TYR A 301 21.29 10.75 -10.47
C TYR A 301 22.79 10.49 -10.42
N THR A 302 23.16 9.48 -9.61
CA THR A 302 24.52 8.95 -9.51
C THR A 302 24.52 7.49 -9.91
N GLN A 303 25.56 7.05 -10.61
CA GLN A 303 25.71 5.66 -11.05
C GLN A 303 25.60 4.69 -9.86
N LEU A 304 24.81 3.65 -10.04
CA LEU A 304 24.66 2.54 -9.12
C LEU A 304 25.75 1.50 -9.40
N GLU A 305 26.41 1.06 -8.33
CA GLU A 305 27.39 -0.02 -8.35
C GLU A 305 26.71 -1.37 -8.08
N LEU A 306 27.29 -2.46 -8.60
CA LEU A 306 26.72 -3.81 -8.48
C LEU A 306 26.49 -4.24 -7.02
N ASN A 307 27.37 -3.86 -6.10
CA ASN A 307 27.21 -4.17 -4.67
C ASN A 307 25.98 -3.48 -4.05
N ASP A 308 25.66 -2.26 -4.50
CA ASP A 308 24.47 -1.56 -4.05
C ASP A 308 23.22 -2.13 -4.73
N ALA A 309 23.31 -2.58 -5.99
CA ALA A 309 22.23 -3.34 -6.64
C ALA A 309 21.91 -4.64 -5.89
N ARG A 310 22.92 -5.36 -5.37
CA ARG A 310 22.72 -6.54 -4.49
C ARG A 310 21.93 -6.20 -3.23
N LYS A 311 22.28 -5.10 -2.55
CA LYS A 311 21.52 -4.63 -1.37
C LYS A 311 20.09 -4.26 -1.73
N ILE A 312 19.87 -3.60 -2.87
CA ILE A 312 18.53 -3.30 -3.38
C ILE A 312 17.73 -4.60 -3.57
N PHE A 313 18.32 -5.61 -4.21
CA PHE A 313 17.70 -6.92 -4.42
C PHE A 313 17.31 -7.60 -3.09
N GLU A 314 18.21 -7.59 -2.09
CA GLU A 314 17.91 -8.13 -0.74
C GLU A 314 16.72 -7.44 -0.08
N VAL A 315 16.55 -6.13 -0.27
CA VAL A 315 15.41 -5.37 0.24
C VAL A 315 14.13 -5.73 -0.52
N ILE A 316 14.18 -5.87 -1.84
CA ILE A 316 12.97 -6.01 -2.66
C ILE A 316 12.54 -7.46 -2.94
N SER A 317 13.20 -8.43 -2.32
CA SER A 317 12.86 -9.87 -2.44
C SER A 317 12.64 -10.52 -1.08
N TYR A 318 11.83 -11.58 -1.03
CA TYR A 318 11.78 -12.43 0.16
C TYR A 318 12.83 -13.51 0.11
N SER A 319 13.52 -13.65 1.24
CA SER A 319 14.46 -14.71 1.51
C SER A 319 14.27 -15.20 2.95
N ARG A 320 15.03 -16.22 3.30
CA ARG A 320 15.11 -16.69 4.69
C ARG A 320 15.63 -15.61 5.66
N ARG A 321 16.34 -14.60 5.15
CA ARG A 321 16.96 -13.53 5.96
C ARG A 321 15.97 -12.47 6.42
N ASN A 322 14.86 -12.30 5.70
CA ASN A 322 13.85 -11.27 5.96
C ASN A 322 12.42 -11.81 6.08
N ILE A 323 12.27 -13.13 6.27
CA ILE A 323 10.96 -13.81 6.30
C ILE A 323 10.01 -13.32 7.41
N LYS A 324 10.53 -12.64 8.44
CA LYS A 324 9.74 -11.99 9.49
C LYS A 324 8.81 -10.90 8.96
N LEU A 325 9.07 -10.36 7.77
CA LEU A 325 8.14 -9.46 7.09
C LEU A 325 6.76 -10.11 6.82
N LEU A 326 6.69 -11.45 6.81
CA LEU A 326 5.45 -12.24 6.70
C LEU A 326 4.81 -12.62 8.04
N ASP A 327 5.30 -12.08 9.17
CA ASP A 327 4.71 -12.39 10.49
C ASP A 327 3.32 -11.78 10.67
N ASN A 328 3.06 -10.63 10.04
CA ASN A 328 1.80 -9.93 10.16
C ASN A 328 0.74 -10.58 9.24
N PRO A 329 -0.45 -10.94 9.77
CA PRO A 329 -1.56 -11.38 8.95
C PRO A 329 -1.93 -10.33 7.90
N GLY A 330 -1.91 -10.72 6.63
CA GLY A 330 -2.14 -9.79 5.51
C GLY A 330 -0.90 -9.01 5.05
N ALA A 331 0.31 -9.40 5.48
CA ALA A 331 1.56 -8.90 4.91
C ALA A 331 1.57 -8.98 3.38
N GLU A 332 2.11 -7.95 2.75
CA GLU A 332 2.20 -7.89 1.30
C GLU A 332 3.24 -8.88 0.76
N LEU A 333 2.96 -9.40 -0.43
CA LEU A 333 3.85 -10.30 -1.15
C LEU A 333 4.86 -9.46 -1.96
N PRO A 334 6.14 -9.85 -2.04
CA PRO A 334 7.11 -9.27 -2.95
C PRO A 334 6.92 -9.87 -4.32
N MET A 335 7.37 -9.14 -5.32
CA MET A 335 7.44 -9.64 -6.68
C MET A 335 8.49 -10.75 -6.85
N LEU A 336 9.47 -10.84 -5.95
CA LEU A 336 10.59 -11.79 -6.03
C LEU A 336 10.65 -12.67 -4.78
N ILE A 337 10.65 -13.99 -4.95
CA ILE A 337 10.77 -14.96 -3.85
C ILE A 337 12.01 -15.83 -4.10
N GLN A 338 12.98 -15.73 -3.21
CA GLN A 338 14.23 -16.50 -3.27
C GLN A 338 13.98 -17.93 -2.78
N SER A 339 14.28 -18.90 -3.65
CA SER A 339 14.30 -20.31 -3.30
C SER A 339 15.68 -20.74 -2.78
N SER A 340 16.74 -20.09 -3.24
CA SER A 340 18.14 -20.21 -2.77
C SER A 340 18.87 -18.87 -2.90
N ASP A 341 20.15 -18.81 -2.52
CA ASP A 341 20.98 -17.63 -2.75
C ASP A 341 21.28 -17.40 -4.26
N GLU A 342 21.19 -18.45 -5.08
CA GLU A 342 21.51 -18.39 -6.52
C GLU A 342 20.26 -18.26 -7.41
N SER A 343 19.06 -18.46 -6.86
CA SER A 343 17.82 -18.51 -7.65
C SER A 343 16.61 -17.94 -6.93
N PHE A 344 15.76 -17.25 -7.69
CA PHE A 344 14.44 -16.79 -7.25
C PHE A 344 13.39 -17.07 -8.33
N PHE A 345 12.13 -16.86 -7.99
CA PHE A 345 11.02 -16.90 -8.95
C PHE A 345 10.06 -15.74 -8.74
N PHE A 346 9.31 -15.40 -9.79
CA PHE A 346 8.43 -14.22 -9.81
C PHE A 346 7.05 -14.53 -9.21
N CYS A 347 6.57 -13.64 -8.35
CA CYS A 347 5.17 -13.58 -7.93
C CYS A 347 4.48 -12.47 -8.73
N ILE A 348 3.89 -12.82 -9.87
CA ILE A 348 3.21 -11.89 -10.77
C ILE A 348 2.04 -11.21 -10.07
N ALA A 349 1.25 -11.96 -9.30
CA ALA A 349 0.12 -11.41 -8.56
C ALA A 349 0.54 -10.30 -7.57
N ALA A 350 1.78 -10.32 -7.06
CA ALA A 350 2.28 -9.29 -6.14
C ALA A 350 2.46 -7.92 -6.82
N ARG A 351 2.74 -7.87 -8.13
CA ARG A 351 2.84 -6.60 -8.90
C ARG A 351 1.58 -5.75 -8.77
N TYR A 352 0.42 -6.41 -8.76
CA TYR A 352 -0.90 -5.78 -8.73
C TYR A 352 -1.47 -5.61 -7.32
N SER A 353 -0.63 -5.85 -6.29
CA SER A 353 -0.97 -5.58 -4.90
C SER A 353 -0.46 -4.19 -4.48
N SER A 354 0.39 -4.11 -3.45
CA SER A 354 0.95 -2.85 -2.94
C SER A 354 2.49 -2.88 -2.96
N PRO A 355 3.17 -2.90 -4.13
CA PRO A 355 4.64 -2.96 -4.21
C PRO A 355 5.38 -1.91 -3.37
N LEU A 356 4.84 -0.69 -3.28
CA LEU A 356 5.43 0.38 -2.47
C LEU A 356 5.22 0.19 -0.97
N GLN A 357 4.08 -0.37 -0.54
CA GLN A 357 3.89 -0.77 0.86
C GLN A 357 4.97 -1.77 1.27
N TYR A 358 5.15 -2.81 0.45
CA TYR A 358 6.19 -3.80 0.66
C TYR A 358 7.59 -3.16 0.73
N LEU A 359 7.92 -2.25 -0.20
CA LEU A 359 9.19 -1.53 -0.16
C LEU A 359 9.38 -0.77 1.16
N HIS A 360 8.36 -0.05 1.64
CA HIS A 360 8.46 0.72 2.89
C HIS A 360 8.65 -0.17 4.12
N ASP A 361 7.91 -1.28 4.20
CA ASP A 361 8.05 -2.24 5.29
C ASP A 361 9.41 -2.93 5.26
N SER A 362 9.91 -3.28 4.07
CA SER A 362 11.23 -3.86 3.91
C SER A 362 12.36 -2.87 4.22
N LEU A 363 12.26 -1.60 3.80
CA LEU A 363 13.21 -0.55 4.18
C LEU A 363 13.26 -0.35 5.69
N ARG A 364 12.10 -0.37 6.36
CA ARG A 364 12.04 -0.28 7.83
C ARG A 364 12.67 -1.49 8.51
N PHE A 365 12.51 -2.68 7.94
CA PHE A 365 13.11 -3.91 8.45
C PHE A 365 14.64 -3.90 8.31
N HIS A 366 15.17 -3.57 7.14
CA HIS A 366 16.61 -3.62 6.86
C HIS A 366 17.37 -2.41 7.41
N PHE A 367 16.75 -1.22 7.41
CA PHE A 367 17.39 0.05 7.74
C PHE A 367 16.57 0.91 8.71
N SER A 368 16.12 0.31 9.83
CA SER A 368 15.27 0.98 10.83
C SER A 368 15.80 2.35 11.27
N LYS A 369 17.10 2.48 11.54
CA LYS A 369 17.73 3.75 11.94
C LYS A 369 17.64 4.84 10.87
N ASP A 370 17.90 4.48 9.61
CA ASP A 370 17.79 5.42 8.50
C ASP A 370 16.32 5.80 8.30
N TYR A 371 15.42 4.83 8.38
CA TYR A 371 14.00 5.04 8.25
C TYR A 371 13.44 6.01 9.31
N ASP A 372 13.78 5.80 10.59
CA ASP A 372 13.40 6.71 11.69
C ASP A 372 13.97 8.11 11.49
N LYS A 373 15.22 8.23 11.02
CA LYS A 373 15.84 9.52 10.72
C LYS A 373 15.11 10.25 9.59
N GLN A 374 14.81 9.57 8.48
CA GLN A 374 14.15 10.21 7.34
C GLN A 374 12.70 10.57 7.66
N GLN A 375 12.01 9.82 8.54
CA GLN A 375 10.66 10.17 9.00
C GLN A 375 10.59 11.57 9.62
N GLN A 376 11.63 12.01 10.34
CA GLN A 376 11.69 13.34 10.97
C GLN A 376 11.66 14.49 9.93
N SER A 377 12.04 14.23 8.68
CA SER A 377 12.05 15.24 7.61
C SER A 377 10.68 15.43 6.92
N ARG A 378 9.75 14.48 7.12
CA ARG A 378 8.47 14.42 6.38
C ARG A 378 7.57 15.62 6.67
N GLU A 379 7.59 16.14 7.90
CA GLU A 379 6.80 17.30 8.30
C GLU A 379 7.21 18.56 7.51
N GLN A 380 8.51 18.86 7.44
CA GLN A 380 9.03 20.00 6.68
C GLN A 380 8.75 19.88 5.18
N VAL A 381 8.70 18.66 4.64
CA VAL A 381 8.31 18.42 3.25
C VAL A 381 6.83 18.73 3.05
N LEU A 382 5.96 18.26 3.96
CA LEU A 382 4.52 18.52 3.91
C LEU A 382 4.21 20.02 4.08
N GLN A 383 4.91 20.72 4.98
CA GLN A 383 4.81 22.19 5.13
C GLN A 383 5.10 22.91 3.82
N ARG A 384 6.20 22.54 3.13
CA ARG A 384 6.57 23.13 1.83
C ARG A 384 5.55 22.82 0.75
N ALA A 385 5.04 21.60 0.70
CA ALA A 385 4.02 21.20 -0.27
C ALA A 385 2.71 22.00 -0.09
N ILE A 386 2.23 22.11 1.16
CA ILE A 386 1.04 22.91 1.49
C ILE A 386 1.22 24.37 1.09
N LYS A 387 2.37 24.97 1.40
CA LYS A 387 2.69 26.35 1.00
C LYS A 387 2.69 26.52 -0.51
N GLY A 388 3.28 25.58 -1.26
CA GLY A 388 3.31 25.64 -2.72
C GLY A 388 1.91 25.74 -3.29
N VAL A 389 1.05 24.77 -2.95
CA VAL A 389 -0.32 24.69 -3.47
C VAL A 389 -1.16 25.90 -3.03
N LEU A 390 -1.05 26.32 -1.78
CA LEU A 390 -1.78 27.51 -1.33
C LEU A 390 -1.35 28.79 -2.05
N ASN A 391 -0.07 28.96 -2.40
CA ASN A 391 0.40 30.15 -3.12
C ASN A 391 0.04 30.13 -4.61
N GLU A 392 -0.24 28.97 -5.19
CA GLU A 392 -0.77 28.86 -6.55
C GLU A 392 -2.22 29.34 -6.63
N SER A 393 -3.01 29.06 -5.59
CA SER A 393 -4.45 29.35 -5.59
C SER A 393 -4.81 30.64 -4.81
N PHE A 394 -4.05 31.07 -3.82
CA PHE A 394 -4.40 32.24 -3.00
C PHE A 394 -3.28 33.29 -3.01
N SER A 395 -3.64 34.54 -2.72
CA SER A 395 -2.71 35.67 -2.70
C SER A 395 -2.62 36.28 -1.30
N ASN A 396 -1.56 37.05 -1.04
CA ASN A 396 -1.34 37.75 0.23
C ASN A 396 -1.26 36.84 1.47
N LEU A 397 -0.78 35.60 1.29
CA LEU A 397 -0.55 34.68 2.39
C LEU A 397 0.79 34.97 3.09
N GLN A 398 0.78 34.87 4.43
CA GLN A 398 1.98 34.83 5.27
C GLN A 398 1.98 33.53 6.05
N TYR A 399 3.18 32.97 6.22
CA TYR A 399 3.37 31.71 6.90
C TYR A 399 4.26 31.87 8.13
N GLN A 400 3.98 31.09 9.17
CA GLN A 400 4.90 30.82 10.27
C GLN A 400 4.96 29.32 10.50
N GLU A 401 6.12 28.80 10.87
CA GLU A 401 6.34 27.36 11.09
C GLU A 401 6.69 27.09 12.55
N ASN A 402 6.23 25.95 13.06
CA ASN A 402 6.69 25.37 14.33
C ASN A 402 6.57 26.34 15.53
N ILE A 403 5.41 27.00 15.65
CA ILE A 403 5.14 27.94 16.75
C ILE A 403 4.85 27.17 18.03
N LYS A 404 5.67 27.35 19.06
CA LYS A 404 5.48 26.72 20.37
C LYS A 404 4.49 27.52 21.21
N ILE A 405 3.41 26.87 21.62
CA ILE A 405 2.42 27.43 22.53
C ILE A 405 2.85 27.13 23.96
N LYS A 406 2.91 28.18 24.78
CA LYS A 406 3.34 28.08 26.18
C LYS A 406 2.27 28.60 27.11
N GLU A 407 2.08 27.89 28.21
CA GLU A 407 1.26 28.30 29.34
C GLU A 407 2.11 28.21 30.61
N ASN A 408 2.17 29.28 31.41
CA ASN A 408 2.98 29.34 32.63
C ASN A 408 4.45 28.91 32.45
N GLY A 409 5.04 29.25 31.30
CA GLY A 409 6.43 28.91 30.96
C GLY A 409 6.66 27.47 30.49
N LYS A 410 5.67 26.58 30.57
CA LYS A 410 5.73 25.21 30.02
C LYS A 410 5.18 25.18 28.59
N THR A 411 5.78 24.36 27.73
CA THR A 411 5.24 24.15 26.38
C THR A 411 4.02 23.27 26.49
N LEU A 412 2.87 23.80 26.06
CA LEU A 412 1.59 23.10 26.05
C LEU A 412 1.50 22.22 24.79
N THR A 413 1.72 22.85 23.63
CA THR A 413 1.68 22.20 22.32
C THR A 413 2.44 23.04 21.29
N ASP A 414 2.51 22.57 20.06
CA ASP A 414 3.07 23.27 18.90
C ASP A 414 2.04 23.41 17.76
N ILE A 415 2.28 24.40 16.90
CA ILE A 415 1.55 24.60 15.66
C ILE A 415 2.55 24.44 14.52
N ASP A 416 2.40 23.37 13.76
CA ASP A 416 3.34 23.02 12.69
C ASP A 416 3.35 24.11 11.61
N LEU A 417 2.17 24.62 11.22
CA LEU A 417 2.04 25.67 10.21
C LEU A 417 0.93 26.66 10.57
N VAL A 418 1.26 27.95 10.53
CA VAL A 418 0.29 29.05 10.59
C VAL A 418 0.18 29.67 9.21
N VAL A 419 -1.04 29.82 8.69
CA VAL A 419 -1.32 30.52 7.42
C VAL A 419 -2.15 31.75 7.73
N VAL A 420 -1.73 32.92 7.26
CA VAL A 420 -2.43 34.19 7.49
C VAL A 420 -2.73 34.84 6.15
N GLU A 421 -4.02 35.02 5.83
CA GLU A 421 -4.44 35.81 4.69
C GLU A 421 -4.54 37.29 5.10
N LYS A 422 -3.52 38.09 4.73
CA LYS A 422 -3.38 39.47 5.24
C LYS A 422 -4.55 40.38 4.86
N SER A 423 -5.19 40.12 3.73
CA SER A 423 -6.29 40.95 3.21
C SER A 423 -7.59 40.80 3.99
N THR A 424 -7.83 39.65 4.62
CA THR A 424 -9.10 39.33 5.29
C THR A 424 -8.97 39.17 6.80
N GLY A 425 -7.76 38.86 7.29
CA GLY A 425 -7.55 38.51 8.70
C GLY A 425 -7.83 37.05 9.02
N ILE A 426 -8.07 36.20 8.02
CA ILE A 426 -8.26 34.76 8.24
C ILE A 426 -6.92 34.10 8.57
N VAL A 427 -6.93 33.27 9.60
CA VAL A 427 -5.77 32.54 10.11
C VAL A 427 -6.09 31.06 10.20
N PHE A 428 -5.27 30.22 9.59
CA PHE A 428 -5.27 28.77 9.82
C PHE A 428 -4.16 28.40 10.80
N LEU A 429 -4.53 27.66 11.83
CA LEU A 429 -3.61 26.99 12.72
C LEU A 429 -3.62 25.52 12.31
N CYS A 430 -2.53 25.06 11.68
CA CYS A 430 -2.46 23.74 11.11
C CYS A 430 -1.60 22.81 11.97
N GLN A 431 -2.15 21.63 12.28
CA GLN A 431 -1.37 20.49 12.73
C GLN A 431 -1.23 19.50 11.58
N LEU A 432 -0.01 19.02 11.35
CA LEU A 432 0.36 18.10 10.31
C LEU A 432 0.71 16.73 10.91
N LYS A 433 0.22 15.65 10.30
CA LYS A 433 0.61 14.29 10.67
C LYS A 433 0.87 13.41 9.45
N HIS A 434 2.08 12.87 9.36
CA HIS A 434 2.39 11.87 8.35
C HIS A 434 2.07 10.47 8.86
N GLN A 435 0.81 10.04 8.72
CA GLN A 435 0.46 8.63 8.95
C GLN A 435 1.24 7.73 8.00
N GLU A 436 1.53 6.51 8.44
CA GLU A 436 2.10 5.49 7.57
C GLU A 436 1.00 4.65 6.95
N LEU A 437 1.23 4.21 5.71
CA LEU A 437 0.40 3.22 5.04
C LEU A 437 0.42 1.90 5.84
N TYR A 438 -0.76 1.35 6.12
CA TYR A 438 -0.94 0.09 6.86
C TYR A 438 -1.45 -1.07 5.98
N GLY A 439 -1.79 -0.80 4.70
CA GLY A 439 -2.27 -1.83 3.78
C GLY A 439 -3.42 -2.65 4.37
N ALA A 440 -3.30 -3.98 4.33
CA ALA A 440 -4.31 -4.90 4.87
C ALA A 440 -4.13 -5.25 6.37
N ASP A 441 -3.15 -4.66 7.07
CA ASP A 441 -2.86 -4.95 8.48
C ASP A 441 -3.83 -4.20 9.40
N LEU A 442 -4.82 -4.94 9.91
CA LEU A 442 -5.89 -4.42 10.77
C LEU A 442 -5.35 -3.95 12.14
N HIS A 443 -4.28 -4.58 12.65
CA HIS A 443 -3.68 -4.16 13.91
C HIS A 443 -2.95 -2.83 13.73
N ALA A 444 -2.14 -2.70 12.67
CA ALA A 444 -1.47 -1.46 12.33
C ALA A 444 -2.48 -0.32 12.08
N LYS A 445 -3.59 -0.61 11.39
CA LYS A 445 -4.71 0.33 11.23
C LYS A 445 -5.20 0.82 12.60
N HIS A 446 -5.67 -0.07 13.46
CA HIS A 446 -6.25 0.29 14.77
C HIS A 446 -5.28 1.09 15.65
N VAL A 447 -4.02 0.67 15.75
CA VAL A 447 -3.02 1.36 16.57
C VAL A 447 -2.76 2.78 16.06
N ARG A 448 -2.63 2.93 14.73
CA ARG A 448 -2.32 4.23 14.11
C ARG A 448 -3.50 5.19 14.14
N THR A 449 -4.71 4.73 13.84
CA THR A 449 -5.94 5.56 13.89
C THR A 449 -6.27 5.99 15.30
N THR A 450 -6.17 5.09 16.29
CA THR A 450 -6.35 5.42 17.71
C THR A 450 -5.35 6.49 18.17
N ARG A 451 -4.06 6.32 17.83
CA ARG A 451 -3.02 7.29 18.16
C ARG A 451 -3.28 8.64 17.50
N LEU A 452 -3.69 8.64 16.23
CA LEU A 452 -4.03 9.85 15.48
C LEU A 452 -5.19 10.61 16.15
N LYS A 453 -6.31 9.92 16.45
CA LYS A 453 -7.48 10.52 17.10
C LYS A 453 -7.12 11.13 18.45
N LYS A 454 -6.32 10.42 19.26
CA LYS A 454 -5.82 10.94 20.54
C LYS A 454 -4.97 12.20 20.35
N GLN A 455 -3.98 12.16 19.46
CA GLN A 455 -3.11 13.31 19.19
C GLN A 455 -3.89 14.54 18.70
N ALA A 456 -4.87 14.33 17.82
CA ALA A 456 -5.71 15.42 17.33
C ALA A 456 -6.60 15.99 18.44
N SER A 457 -7.24 15.15 19.25
CA SER A 457 -8.06 15.60 20.38
C SER A 457 -7.24 16.38 21.40
N ASP A 458 -6.09 15.85 21.83
CA ASP A 458 -5.21 16.48 22.81
C ASP A 458 -4.73 17.87 22.30
N TRP A 459 -4.40 17.95 21.01
CA TRP A 459 -4.01 19.19 20.34
C TRP A 459 -5.17 20.20 20.31
N LEU A 460 -6.36 19.81 19.86
CA LEU A 460 -7.54 20.69 19.79
C LEU A 460 -7.94 21.20 21.18
N THR A 461 -7.93 20.35 22.20
CA THR A 461 -8.19 20.77 23.59
C THR A 461 -7.17 21.80 24.04
N SER A 462 -5.88 21.58 23.77
CA SER A 462 -4.81 22.52 24.10
C SER A 462 -4.98 23.86 23.39
N MET A 463 -5.33 23.82 22.10
CA MET A 463 -5.56 25.01 21.28
C MET A 463 -6.77 25.82 21.74
N ASN A 464 -7.89 25.16 22.06
CA ASN A 464 -9.09 25.83 22.56
C ASN A 464 -8.83 26.51 23.91
N ASN A 465 -8.13 25.82 24.83
CA ASN A 465 -7.76 26.41 26.13
C ASN A 465 -6.84 27.63 25.96
N TRP A 466 -5.86 27.55 25.05
CA TRP A 466 -4.96 28.66 24.76
C TRP A 466 -5.70 29.83 24.11
N LEU A 467 -6.52 29.61 23.09
CA LEU A 467 -7.27 30.67 22.41
C LEU A 467 -8.27 31.37 23.35
N ASN A 468 -8.86 30.64 24.30
CA ASN A 468 -9.79 31.20 25.29
C ASN A 468 -9.10 32.00 26.41
N SER A 469 -7.79 31.81 26.62
CA SER A 469 -7.04 32.44 27.71
C SER A 469 -6.23 33.68 27.31
N ILE A 470 -6.13 33.96 26.01
CA ILE A 470 -5.32 35.06 25.47
C ILE A 470 -6.19 36.14 24.81
N THR A 471 -5.68 37.36 24.82
CA THR A 471 -6.24 38.48 24.06
C THR A 471 -5.79 38.46 22.59
N GLU A 472 -6.51 39.16 21.70
CA GLU A 472 -6.10 39.29 20.29
C GLU A 472 -4.69 39.91 20.14
N ILE A 473 -4.28 40.79 21.06
CA ILE A 473 -2.94 41.40 21.07
C ILE A 473 -1.87 40.34 21.34
N GLU A 474 -2.10 39.46 22.31
CA GLU A 474 -1.19 38.36 22.66
C GLU A 474 -1.16 37.29 21.58
N LEU A 475 -2.31 37.01 20.96
CA LEU A 475 -2.42 36.11 19.81
C LEU A 475 -1.58 36.61 18.64
N ARG A 476 -1.75 37.89 18.25
CA ARG A 476 -0.95 38.51 17.18
C ARG A 476 0.55 38.44 17.48
N LYS A 477 0.94 38.70 18.73
CA LYS A 477 2.34 38.61 19.15
C LYS A 477 2.87 37.17 19.03
N SER A 478 2.10 36.19 19.49
CA SER A 478 2.48 34.77 19.47
C SER A 478 2.62 34.22 18.05
N LEU A 479 1.70 34.61 17.17
CA LEU A 479 1.68 34.22 15.75
C LEU A 479 2.49 35.15 14.84
N GLN A 480 3.19 36.15 15.40
CA GLN A 480 4.00 37.12 14.66
C GLN A 480 3.22 37.85 13.55
N ILE A 481 1.96 38.20 13.83
CA ILE A 481 1.04 38.89 12.91
C ILE A 481 1.15 40.39 13.10
N THR A 482 1.27 41.13 12.00
CA THR A 482 1.40 42.60 12.03
C THR A 482 0.07 43.28 12.38
N LYS A 483 0.15 44.52 12.89
CA LYS A 483 -1.02 45.32 13.29
C LYS A 483 -1.93 45.72 12.12
N HIS A 484 -1.43 45.66 10.88
CA HIS A 484 -2.18 46.05 9.68
C HIS A 484 -3.13 44.98 9.16
N VAL A 485 -3.02 43.75 9.67
CA VAL A 485 -3.97 42.67 9.33
C VAL A 485 -5.31 42.96 10.03
N PRO A 486 -6.47 42.83 9.34
CA PRO A 486 -7.80 43.01 9.92
C PRO A 486 -8.06 42.13 11.15
N LYS A 487 -9.24 42.28 11.78
CA LYS A 487 -9.67 41.43 12.90
C LYS A 487 -9.49 39.95 12.55
N LEU A 488 -8.91 39.19 13.47
CA LEU A 488 -8.55 37.80 13.19
C LEU A 488 -9.78 36.87 13.26
N THR A 489 -9.92 36.01 12.26
CA THR A 489 -10.83 34.86 12.28
C THR A 489 -9.99 33.59 12.22
N ILE A 490 -10.07 32.77 13.27
CA ILE A 490 -9.20 31.62 13.46
C ILE A 490 -9.93 30.34 13.02
N TYR A 491 -9.24 29.52 12.24
CA TYR A 491 -9.64 28.15 11.97
C TYR A 491 -8.53 27.18 12.36
N LYS A 492 -8.90 26.01 12.87
CA LYS A 492 -7.99 24.90 13.17
C LYS A 492 -8.08 23.88 12.04
N LEU A 493 -6.95 23.47 11.49
CA LEU A 493 -6.90 22.51 10.39
C LEU A 493 -5.96 21.35 10.71
N PHE A 494 -6.50 20.13 10.71
CA PHE A 494 -5.69 18.93 10.90
C PHE A 494 -5.44 18.24 9.56
N ILE A 495 -4.20 18.29 9.06
CA ILE A 495 -3.84 17.76 7.75
C ILE A 495 -2.99 16.50 7.93
N THR A 496 -3.44 15.38 7.36
CA THR A 496 -2.66 14.15 7.33
C THR A 496 -2.14 13.85 5.93
N LYS A 497 -1.12 13.00 5.81
CA LYS A 497 -0.67 12.56 4.48
C LYS A 497 -1.65 11.58 3.82
N HIS A 498 -2.09 10.53 4.55
CA HIS A 498 -2.85 9.42 3.95
C HIS A 498 -4.27 9.26 4.52
N TYR A 499 -4.46 9.24 5.85
CA TYR A 499 -5.75 8.89 6.47
C TYR A 499 -6.19 9.98 7.45
N ALA A 500 -7.42 10.47 7.31
CA ALA A 500 -7.98 11.56 8.12
C ALA A 500 -9.40 11.29 8.61
N TYR A 501 -10.15 10.36 8.01
CA TYR A 501 -11.51 10.01 8.40
C TYR A 501 -11.70 9.65 9.89
N PRO A 502 -10.75 8.99 10.59
CA PRO A 502 -10.86 8.77 12.03
C PRO A 502 -11.02 10.06 12.86
N LEU A 503 -10.77 11.23 12.27
CA LEU A 503 -10.93 12.55 12.89
C LEU A 503 -12.33 13.15 12.71
N LYS A 504 -13.28 12.47 12.06
CA LYS A 504 -14.62 12.98 11.73
C LYS A 504 -15.38 13.61 12.90
N GLU A 505 -15.28 13.02 14.07
CA GLU A 505 -15.94 13.47 15.30
C GLU A 505 -15.30 14.72 15.92
N LEU A 506 -14.14 15.15 15.41
CA LEU A 506 -13.40 16.30 15.91
C LEU A 506 -13.65 17.58 15.09
N SER A 507 -14.47 17.51 14.04
CA SER A 507 -14.84 18.70 13.25
C SER A 507 -15.97 19.47 13.93
N ASP A 508 -15.82 20.79 14.02
CA ASP A 508 -16.81 21.73 14.55
C ASP A 508 -16.91 22.98 13.62
N GLU A 509 -17.44 24.12 14.09
CA GLU A 509 -17.61 25.33 13.27
C GLU A 509 -16.29 25.94 12.79
N ASP A 510 -15.24 25.90 13.61
CA ASP A 510 -13.94 26.51 13.32
C ASP A 510 -12.83 25.47 13.06
N THR A 511 -13.14 24.18 13.11
CA THR A 511 -12.20 23.07 12.90
C THR A 511 -12.57 22.25 11.67
N ALA A 512 -11.56 21.94 10.86
CA ALA A 512 -11.65 20.97 9.77
C ALA A 512 -10.47 19.99 9.82
N TYR A 513 -10.63 18.86 9.14
CA TYR A 513 -9.58 17.87 8.94
C TYR A 513 -9.58 17.41 7.48
N CYS A 514 -8.43 16.94 7.01
CA CYS A 514 -8.29 16.34 5.69
C CYS A 514 -7.02 15.51 5.59
N ASN A 515 -6.95 14.61 4.63
CA ASN A 515 -5.71 14.07 4.12
C ASN A 515 -5.16 14.96 2.98
N TRP A 516 -3.97 14.65 2.49
CA TRP A 516 -3.32 15.42 1.44
C TRP A 516 -4.14 15.46 0.14
N ALA A 517 -4.71 14.33 -0.27
CA ALA A 517 -5.51 14.26 -1.49
C ALA A 517 -6.79 15.12 -1.40
N GLN A 518 -7.48 15.10 -0.26
CA GLN A 518 -8.63 15.95 0.04
C GLN A 518 -8.25 17.44 0.05
N PHE A 519 -7.09 17.78 0.61
CA PHE A 519 -6.58 19.14 0.62
C PHE A 519 -6.36 19.66 -0.81
N ILE A 520 -5.71 18.88 -1.67
CA ILE A 520 -5.52 19.23 -3.10
C ILE A 520 -6.85 19.33 -3.81
N TYR A 521 -7.73 18.34 -3.65
CA TYR A 521 -9.01 18.30 -4.34
C TYR A 521 -9.91 19.48 -3.96
N ALA A 522 -9.96 19.85 -2.68
CA ALA A 522 -10.71 21.01 -2.24
C ALA A 522 -10.18 22.32 -2.83
N ILE A 523 -8.87 22.45 -3.03
CA ILE A 523 -8.26 23.60 -3.71
C ILE A 523 -8.61 23.61 -5.20
N GLN A 524 -8.56 22.46 -5.87
CA GLN A 524 -8.97 22.34 -7.27
C GLN A 524 -10.44 22.74 -7.47
N LEU A 525 -11.34 22.30 -6.59
CA LEU A 525 -12.75 22.70 -6.62
C LEU A 525 -12.92 24.22 -6.45
N ILE A 526 -12.06 24.87 -5.66
CA ILE A 526 -12.07 26.33 -5.52
C ILE A 526 -11.56 26.98 -6.81
N ASP A 527 -10.48 26.47 -7.39
CA ASP A 527 -9.90 26.98 -8.63
C ASP A 527 -10.87 26.88 -9.82
N ASP A 528 -11.63 25.79 -9.92
CA ASP A 528 -12.67 25.61 -10.93
C ASP A 528 -13.86 26.59 -10.71
N ASP A 529 -14.14 26.96 -9.47
CA ASP A 529 -15.17 27.92 -9.10
C ASP A 529 -14.73 29.40 -9.32
N LYS A 530 -13.42 29.70 -9.40
CA LYS A 530 -12.88 31.09 -9.50
C LYS A 530 -13.34 31.89 -10.71
N GLY A 531 -13.93 31.24 -11.72
CA GLY A 531 -14.69 31.94 -12.76
C GLY A 531 -15.88 32.76 -12.22
N LYS A 532 -16.22 32.63 -10.93
CA LYS A 532 -17.41 33.23 -10.30
C LYS A 532 -17.11 34.19 -9.13
N ARG A 533 -16.03 34.05 -8.34
CA ARG A 533 -15.61 34.97 -7.24
C ARG A 533 -14.10 34.90 -6.93
N LYS A 534 -13.54 35.98 -6.35
CA LYS A 534 -12.22 35.95 -5.68
C LYS A 534 -12.40 35.34 -4.30
N ASP A 535 -12.14 34.04 -4.17
CA ASP A 535 -12.38 33.34 -2.92
C ASP A 535 -11.22 33.49 -1.95
N SER A 536 -11.58 33.87 -0.73
CA SER A 536 -10.69 33.90 0.44
C SER A 536 -10.30 32.48 0.86
N ILE A 537 -9.17 32.33 1.56
CA ILE A 537 -8.73 31.03 2.07
C ILE A 537 -9.79 30.32 2.94
N SER A 538 -10.74 31.04 3.56
CA SER A 538 -11.87 30.41 4.31
C SER A 538 -12.76 29.51 3.46
N SER A 539 -12.82 29.71 2.14
CA SER A 539 -13.53 28.80 1.22
C SER A 539 -13.04 27.35 1.32
N LEU A 540 -11.76 27.16 1.67
CA LEU A 540 -11.18 25.83 1.90
C LEU A 540 -11.86 25.09 3.04
N ILE A 541 -12.16 25.77 4.15
CA ILE A 541 -12.85 25.15 5.30
C ILE A 541 -14.24 24.69 4.88
N LEU A 542 -14.96 25.50 4.09
CA LEU A 542 -16.28 25.15 3.59
C LEU A 542 -16.23 23.92 2.69
N LYS A 543 -15.33 23.91 1.69
CA LYS A 543 -15.18 22.77 0.77
C LYS A 543 -14.78 21.49 1.47
N LEU A 544 -13.82 21.55 2.40
CA LEU A 544 -13.40 20.38 3.17
C LEU A 544 -14.56 19.82 4.01
N LYS A 545 -15.38 20.68 4.62
CA LYS A 545 -16.56 20.24 5.37
C LYS A 545 -17.61 19.60 4.48
N THR A 546 -17.87 20.14 3.30
CA THR A 546 -18.78 19.52 2.32
C THR A 546 -18.29 18.14 1.92
N LEU A 547 -17.01 18.00 1.57
CA LEU A 547 -16.40 16.72 1.21
C LEU A 547 -16.51 15.68 2.34
N ASN A 548 -16.33 16.11 3.60
CA ASN A 548 -16.42 15.23 4.76
C ASN A 548 -17.88 14.79 5.05
N GLN A 549 -18.88 15.63 4.77
CA GLN A 549 -20.30 15.31 4.99
C GLN A 549 -20.84 14.30 3.97
N GLU A 550 -20.42 14.39 2.71
CA GLU A 550 -20.86 13.51 1.63
C GLU A 550 -20.33 12.07 1.76
N ALA A 551 -19.37 11.83 2.66
CA ALA A 551 -18.60 10.59 2.75
C ALA A 551 -18.96 9.67 3.93
N ASN A 552 -20.03 9.95 4.69
CA ASN A 552 -20.51 9.03 5.72
C ASN A 552 -21.23 7.84 5.07
N ILE A 553 -20.45 6.88 4.59
CA ILE A 553 -20.94 5.62 4.03
C ILE A 553 -20.96 4.58 5.15
N GLU A 554 -22.14 4.31 5.67
CA GLU A 554 -22.42 3.10 6.43
C GLU A 554 -22.54 1.95 5.42
N TYR A 555 -21.73 0.89 5.57
CA TYR A 555 -21.76 -0.24 4.65
C TYR A 555 -22.74 -1.34 5.09
N LEU A 556 -23.20 -2.07 4.06
CA LEU A 556 -24.24 -3.10 4.02
C LEU A 556 -24.04 -4.28 4.99
N HIS A 557 -25.15 -4.97 5.23
CA HIS A 557 -25.21 -6.25 5.93
C HIS A 557 -24.09 -7.20 5.47
N GLU A 558 -23.20 -7.58 6.38
CA GLU A 558 -22.20 -8.62 6.18
C GLU A 558 -22.88 -9.99 6.31
N PRO A 559 -22.90 -10.83 5.27
CA PRO A 559 -23.57 -12.12 5.33
C PRO A 559 -22.93 -12.99 6.42
N THR A 560 -23.76 -13.82 7.06
CA THR A 560 -23.23 -14.82 7.99
C THR A 560 -22.28 -15.76 7.23
N SER A 561 -21.02 -15.80 7.67
CA SER A 561 -20.02 -16.71 7.12
C SER A 561 -19.63 -17.76 8.17
N LYS A 562 -19.34 -18.98 7.71
CA LYS A 562 -18.90 -20.09 8.56
C LYS A 562 -17.67 -20.74 7.94
N TRP A 563 -16.60 -20.79 8.73
CA TRP A 563 -15.31 -21.31 8.34
C TRP A 563 -15.02 -22.58 9.12
N MET A 564 -14.57 -23.62 8.42
CA MET A 564 -14.28 -24.92 9.02
C MET A 564 -12.92 -25.43 8.56
N ILE A 565 -12.05 -25.70 9.52
CA ILE A 565 -10.69 -26.21 9.32
C ILE A 565 -10.54 -27.43 10.21
N LYS A 566 -10.70 -28.62 9.63
CA LYS A 566 -10.72 -29.90 10.36
C LYS A 566 -11.68 -29.85 11.56
N ASN A 567 -11.17 -29.80 12.79
CA ASN A 567 -11.98 -29.76 14.02
C ASN A 567 -12.17 -28.35 14.60
N LEU A 568 -11.66 -27.30 13.95
CA LEU A 568 -11.91 -25.90 14.30
C LEU A 568 -13.02 -25.34 13.42
N THR A 569 -14.01 -24.71 14.05
CA THR A 569 -15.07 -23.98 13.37
C THR A 569 -15.16 -22.57 13.93
N PHE A 570 -15.30 -21.57 13.07
CA PHE A 570 -15.65 -20.23 13.50
C PHE A 570 -16.66 -19.57 12.55
N SER A 571 -17.62 -18.83 13.10
CA SER A 571 -18.61 -18.07 12.31
C SER A 571 -18.48 -16.57 12.55
N LEU A 572 -18.82 -15.79 11.54
CA LEU A 572 -18.98 -14.35 11.62
C LEU A 572 -20.47 -14.02 11.46
N GLU A 573 -21.04 -13.30 12.41
CA GLU A 573 -22.45 -12.89 12.41
C GLU A 573 -22.58 -11.42 12.76
N GLN A 574 -23.49 -10.71 12.09
CA GLN A 574 -23.78 -9.32 12.41
C GLN A 574 -24.85 -9.19 13.50
N GLU A 575 -24.60 -8.30 14.47
CA GLU A 575 -25.62 -7.90 15.45
C GLU A 575 -26.84 -7.37 14.68
N ARG A 576 -28.02 -7.89 15.03
CA ARG A 576 -29.29 -7.46 14.43
C ARG A 576 -29.82 -6.19 15.06
#